data_AF-A0A4Q0VFC5-F1
#
_entry.id   AF-A0A4Q0VFC5-F1
#
_cell.length_a   1.000
_cell.length_b   1.000
_cell.length_c   1.000
_cell.angle_alpha   90.00
_cell.angle_beta   90.00
_cell.angle_gamma   90.00
#
_symmetry.space_group_name_H-M   'P 1'
#
loop_
_entity.id
_entity.type
_entity.pdbx_description
1 polymer ?
#
loop_
_entity_poly.entity_id
_entity_poly.type
_entity_poly.pdbx_seq_one_letter_code
_entity_poly.pdbx_strand_id
1 'polypeptide(L)'
;MLESTIDFKKPRQKMWGILKDKQLISLPYGHETNEEGKELTSYATNCYEDALAEAHTLLAQGTGTKNIQVVEFVPYDYIMQPRV
;
A
#
# COMPACT_ATOMS: atom_id res chain seq x y z
N MET A 1 11.28 -22.00 23.16
CA MET A 1 10.88 -20.86 22.30
C MET A 1 11.19 -21.26 20.87
N LEU A 2 10.23 -21.20 19.94
CA LEU A 2 10.56 -21.28 18.51
C LEU A 2 11.34 -20.01 18.16
N GLU A 3 12.62 -20.14 17.84
CA GLU A 3 13.40 -19.03 17.30
C GLU A 3 12.82 -18.67 15.92
N SER A 4 12.25 -17.48 15.80
CA SER A 4 11.75 -16.95 14.52
C SER A 4 12.89 -16.97 13.49
N THR A 5 12.64 -17.56 12.32
CA THR A 5 13.55 -17.53 11.16
C THR A 5 13.59 -16.17 10.45
N ILE A 6 12.70 -15.26 10.87
CA ILE A 6 12.54 -13.93 10.30
C ILE A 6 13.16 -12.92 11.28
N ASP A 7 14.23 -12.26 10.84
CA ASP A 7 14.83 -11.13 11.53
C ASP A 7 14.21 -9.84 10.97
N PHE A 8 13.25 -9.28 11.70
CA PHE A 8 12.62 -8.01 11.37
C PHE A 8 13.60 -6.87 11.67
N LYS A 9 14.06 -6.19 10.62
CA LYS A 9 14.86 -4.96 10.70
C LYS A 9 13.99 -3.77 11.13
N LYS A 10 14.64 -2.61 11.28
CA LYS A 10 13.99 -1.36 11.66
C LYS A 10 12.75 -1.12 10.79
N PRO A 11 11.62 -0.68 11.38
CA PRO A 11 10.43 -0.33 10.62
C PRO A 11 10.78 0.70 9.56
N ARG A 12 10.28 0.51 8.33
CA ARG A 12 10.37 1.54 7.29
C ARG A 12 9.46 2.72 7.63
N GLN A 13 9.50 3.76 6.80
CA GLN A 13 8.52 4.84 6.85
C GLN A 13 7.10 4.30 6.78
N LYS A 14 6.17 4.97 7.47
CA LYS A 14 4.73 4.67 7.39
C LYS A 14 4.27 4.71 5.94
N MET A 15 3.40 3.79 5.59
CA MET A 15 2.78 3.72 4.28
C MET A 15 1.26 3.60 4.42
N TRP A 16 0.57 4.02 3.37
CA TRP A 16 -0.87 3.98 3.27
C TRP A 16 -1.28 3.24 2.00
N GLY A 17 -2.33 2.43 2.12
CA GLY A 17 -2.97 1.75 1.00
C GLY A 17 -4.49 1.88 1.08
N ILE A 18 -5.20 1.46 0.03
CA ILE A 18 -6.67 1.46 0.01
C ILE A 18 -7.19 0.04 -0.10
N LEU A 19 -8.11 -0.31 0.79
CA LEU A 19 -8.94 -1.50 0.66
C LEU A 19 -10.24 -1.13 -0.05
N LYS A 20 -10.51 -1.81 -1.16
CA LYS A 20 -11.81 -1.82 -1.85
C LYS A 20 -12.45 -3.19 -1.64
N ASP A 21 -13.64 -3.26 -1.06
CA ASP A 21 -14.34 -4.52 -0.76
C ASP A 21 -13.47 -5.52 0.04
N LYS A 22 -12.69 -4.99 0.99
CA LYS A 22 -11.70 -5.73 1.80
C LYS A 22 -10.50 -6.30 1.01
N GLN A 23 -10.32 -5.89 -0.24
CA GLN A 23 -9.17 -6.25 -1.06
C GLN A 23 -8.25 -5.05 -1.26
N LEU A 24 -6.94 -5.27 -1.14
CA LEU A 24 -5.94 -4.23 -1.41
C LEU A 24 -5.90 -3.97 -2.91
N ILE A 25 -6.09 -2.72 -3.31
CA ILE A 25 -6.06 -2.31 -4.72
C ILE A 25 -4.77 -1.54 -5.04
N SER A 26 -4.36 -1.60 -6.30
CA SER A 26 -3.26 -0.79 -6.81
C SER A 26 -3.74 0.64 -7.04
N LEU A 27 -2.98 1.60 -6.54
CA LEU A 27 -3.20 3.03 -6.64
C LEU A 27 -2.34 3.61 -7.76
N PRO A 28 -2.84 4.60 -8.51
CA PRO A 28 -1.99 5.41 -9.38
C PRO A 28 -0.99 6.17 -8.52
N TYR A 29 0.29 6.06 -8.86
CA TYR A 29 1.39 6.69 -8.12
C TYR A 29 1.45 8.19 -8.48
N GLY A 30 0.51 8.98 -7.96
CA GLY A 30 0.38 10.40 -8.31
C GLY A 30 0.11 10.67 -9.80
N HIS A 31 -0.43 9.67 -10.52
CA HIS A 31 -0.59 9.69 -11.98
C HIS A 31 0.71 9.84 -12.78
N GLU A 32 1.86 9.46 -12.20
CA GLU A 32 3.12 9.38 -12.93
C GLU A 32 3.06 8.30 -14.02
N THR A 33 3.66 8.57 -15.17
CA THR A 33 3.76 7.62 -16.28
C THR A 33 5.20 7.16 -16.49
N ASN A 34 5.37 5.92 -16.91
CA ASN A 34 6.67 5.41 -17.33
C ASN A 34 7.06 5.95 -18.72
N GLU A 35 8.25 5.57 -19.20
CA GLU A 35 8.76 5.96 -20.53
C GLU A 35 7.87 5.52 -21.70
N GLU A 36 7.00 4.53 -21.48
CA GLU A 36 6.04 4.00 -22.46
C GLU A 36 4.66 4.70 -22.38
N GLY A 37 4.50 5.68 -21.48
CA GLY A 37 3.24 6.40 -21.26
C GLY A 37 2.20 5.62 -20.42
N LYS A 38 2.59 4.51 -19.80
CA LYS A 38 1.74 3.71 -18.91
C LYS A 38 1.80 4.26 -17.49
N GLU A 39 0.66 4.42 -16.86
CA GLU A 39 0.56 4.87 -15.47
C GLU A 39 1.27 3.90 -14.52
N LEU A 40 2.15 4.45 -13.69
CA LEU A 40 2.79 3.74 -12.62
C LEU A 40 1.75 3.48 -11.53
N THR A 41 1.64 2.22 -11.13
CA THR A 41 0.72 1.81 -10.07
C THR A 41 1.48 1.16 -8.94
N SER A 42 1.03 1.42 -7.72
CA SER A 42 1.59 0.86 -6.49
C SER A 42 0.47 0.50 -5.53
N TYR A 43 0.62 -0.59 -4.78
CA TYR A 43 -0.34 -0.95 -3.74
C TYR A 43 -0.27 -0.03 -2.51
N ALA A 44 0.71 0.87 -2.47
CA ALA A 44 0.97 1.71 -1.32
C ALA A 44 1.72 2.98 -1.68
N THR A 45 1.47 4.04 -0.91
CA THR A 45 2.16 5.32 -0.97
C THR A 45 2.70 5.70 0.41
N ASN A 46 3.80 6.44 0.46
CA ASN A 46 4.30 7.07 1.68
C ASN A 46 3.72 8.48 1.89
N CYS A 47 2.79 8.92 1.04
CA CYS A 47 2.06 10.17 1.14
C CYS A 47 0.59 9.87 1.50
N TYR A 48 0.14 10.32 2.67
CA TYR A 48 -1.22 10.05 3.13
C TYR A 48 -2.25 10.80 2.29
N GLU A 49 -1.92 12.02 1.86
CA GLU A 49 -2.75 12.89 1.05
C GLU A 49 -3.07 12.25 -0.31
N ASP A 50 -2.12 11.56 -0.92
CA ASP A 50 -2.34 10.83 -2.18
C ASP A 50 -3.32 9.66 -1.98
N ALA A 51 -3.17 8.91 -0.89
CA ALA A 51 -4.09 7.82 -0.56
C ALA A 51 -5.51 8.35 -0.27
N LEU A 52 -5.62 9.52 0.36
CA LEU A 52 -6.92 10.17 0.57
C LEU A 52 -7.54 10.66 -0.73
N ALA A 53 -6.77 11.31 -1.60
CA ALA A 53 -7.25 11.81 -2.88
C ALA A 53 -7.82 10.66 -3.72
N GLU A 54 -7.12 9.53 -3.79
CA GLU A 54 -7.59 8.36 -4.53
C GLU A 54 -8.82 7.72 -3.86
N ALA A 55 -8.88 7.67 -2.52
CA ALA A 55 -10.08 7.21 -1.83
C ALA A 55 -11.30 8.08 -2.17
N HIS A 56 -11.13 9.41 -2.23
CA HIS A 56 -12.18 10.34 -2.65
C HIS A 56 -12.60 10.12 -4.10
N THR A 57 -11.66 9.90 -5.02
CA THR A 57 -11.93 9.57 -6.43
C THR A 57 -12.78 8.30 -6.54
N LEU A 58 -12.40 7.23 -5.85
CA LEU A 58 -13.11 5.95 -5.85
C LEU A 58 -14.53 6.05 -5.24
N LEU A 59 -14.69 6.91 -4.23
CA LEU A 59 -16.00 7.23 -3.65
C LEU A 59 -16.89 7.98 -4.65
N ALA A 60 -16.34 8.97 -5.35
CA ALA A 60 -17.05 9.74 -6.36
C ALA A 60 -17.51 8.89 -7.56
N GLN A 61 -16.77 7.82 -7.88
CA GLN A 61 -17.13 6.84 -8.92
C GLN A 61 -18.32 5.93 -8.54
N GLY A 62 -18.93 6.10 -7.36
CA GLY A 62 -20.15 5.39 -6.98
C GLY A 62 -19.92 4.03 -6.30
N THR A 63 -18.68 3.74 -5.88
CA THR A 63 -18.30 2.48 -5.21
C THR A 63 -18.98 2.28 -3.84
N GLY A 64 -19.50 3.35 -3.24
CA GLY A 64 -20.16 3.32 -1.93
C GLY A 64 -19.16 3.40 -0.76
N THR A 65 -19.48 4.22 0.25
CA THR A 65 -18.59 4.56 1.37
C THR A 65 -18.18 3.39 2.26
N LYS A 66 -18.99 2.33 2.32
CA LYS A 66 -18.70 1.14 3.14
C LYS A 66 -17.62 0.23 2.54
N ASN A 67 -17.30 0.44 1.27
CA ASN A 67 -16.43 -0.44 0.52
C ASN A 67 -15.00 0.09 0.40
N ILE A 68 -14.73 1.32 0.83
CA ILE A 68 -13.41 1.96 0.69
C ILE A 68 -12.85 2.29 2.07
N GLN A 69 -11.62 1.85 2.34
CA GLN A 69 -10.91 2.11 3.59
C GLN A 69 -9.46 2.48 3.30
N VAL A 70 -8.98 3.58 3.86
CA VAL A 70 -7.54 3.89 3.87
C VAL A 70 -6.91 3.18 5.06
N VAL A 71 -5.87 2.40 4.82
CA VAL A 71 -5.17 1.63 5.84
C VAL A 71 -3.75 2.14 6.01
N GLU A 72 -3.35 2.43 7.24
CA GLU A 72 -1.96 2.71 7.62
C GLU A 72 -1.27 1.39 7.96
N PHE A 73 -0.07 1.19 7.41
CA PHE A 73 0.79 0.09 7.80
C PHE A 73 2.26 0.51 7.79
N VAL A 74 3.05 -0.21 8.56
CA VAL A 74 4.51 -0.01 8.64
C VAL A 74 5.16 -1.26 8.07
N PRO A 75 5.71 -1.20 6.84
CA PRO A 75 6.41 -2.35 6.30
C PRO A 75 7.68 -2.58 7.13
N TYR A 76 7.86 -3.80 7.61
CA TYR A 76 9.12 -4.23 8.18
C TYR A 76 10.00 -4.75 7.05
N ASP A 77 11.21 -4.22 6.98
CA ASP A 77 12.26 -4.96 6.30
C ASP A 77 12.49 -6.26 7.06
N TYR A 78 12.51 -7.38 6.37
CA TYR A 78 12.86 -8.64 6.98
C TYR A 78 13.91 -9.35 6.14
N ILE A 79 14.87 -9.97 6.82
CA ILE A 79 15.80 -10.90 6.20
C ILE A 79 15.40 -12.29 6.67
N MET A 80 15.01 -13.15 5.72
CA MET A 80 14.90 -14.57 6.00
C MET A 80 16.31 -15.13 6.07
N GLN A 81 16.76 -15.54 7.24
CA GLN A 81 18.02 -16.28 7.34
C GLN A 81 17.75 -17.75 6.95
N PRO A 82 18.35 -18.28 5.88
CA PRO A 82 18.29 -19.71 5.62
C PRO A 82 19.03 -20.43 6.75
N ARG A 83 18.34 -21.34 7.45
CA ARG A 83 18.98 -22.33 8.32
C ARG A 83 19.19 -23.59 7.49
N VAL A 84 20.44 -24.04 7.42
CA VAL A 84 20.84 -25.37 6.93
C VAL A 84 20.79 -26.37 8.07
#